data_AF-A0AAD6QMU2-F1
#
_entry.id   AF-A0AAD6QMU2-F1
#
_cell.length_a   1.000
_cell.length_b   1.000
_cell.length_c   1.000
_cell.angle_alpha   90.00
_cell.angle_beta   90.00
_cell.angle_gamma   90.00
#
_symmetry.space_group_name_H-M   'P 1'
#
loop_
_entity.id
_entity.type
_entity.pdbx_description
1 polymer ?
#
loop_
_entity_poly.entity_id
_entity_poly.type
_entity_poly.pdbx_seq_one_letter_code
_entity_poly.pdbx_strand_id
1 'polypeptide(L)'
;MDRQGWLLAHIIYGNLKGFSAAGAAFQLFAAKAARVSRTKDMVLGPCNTWTLDKSKRGSESKGMFGRSWISQGLSMLVTWKWLSLLFAVNADECLMTRMQEMSLDYHFTVEQEVGSSTYAFFGFNGTAGVWRIAALNEAGGWKDRTTVEDMDLAVRASLKGWEFLYLSSVKVKNELPSTLKAYRYQQHRWSCGPANLFRKMFLEIITNKKVTSWKKVHVIYSFFLVRKIVAHLVTFIFYCVVLPATVLVPEVEVPKWGAVYIPSIITILNAVGTPRSLHLLVFWILFENVMSLHRTKATFIGLLEAGRVNEWIVTEKLGDALKSKANKAAKKPRFRFGERLHLLELGTGAYLFFCGCYDVVFGKNHYFIYLYAQAIAFFIVGLGCVGTFVPRS
;
A
#
# COMPACT_ATOMS: atom_id res chain seq x y z
N MET A 1 5.31 -28.36 27.39
CA MET A 1 3.97 -28.08 26.86
C MET A 1 4.05 -26.80 26.05
N ASP A 2 4.31 -26.93 24.76
CA ASP A 2 4.51 -25.81 23.85
C ASP A 2 3.14 -25.24 23.45
N ARG A 3 2.82 -24.01 23.85
CA ARG A 3 1.53 -23.39 23.52
C ARG A 3 1.54 -23.00 22.04
N GLN A 4 1.09 -23.90 21.18
CA GLN A 4 0.82 -23.66 19.75
C GLN A 4 -0.42 -22.77 19.54
N GLY A 5 -0.42 -21.57 20.12
CA GLY A 5 -1.49 -20.60 19.98
C GLY A 5 -1.34 -19.74 18.72
N TRP A 6 -2.47 -19.29 18.18
CA TRP A 6 -2.53 -18.35 17.07
C TRP A 6 -3.05 -17.00 17.57
N LEU A 7 -2.40 -15.91 17.13
CA LEU A 7 -2.88 -14.55 17.33
C LEU A 7 -3.48 -14.06 16.02
N LEU A 8 -4.77 -13.78 16.04
CA LEU A 8 -5.43 -13.14 14.92
C LEU A 8 -5.13 -11.64 14.99
N ALA A 9 -4.28 -11.15 14.07
CA ALA A 9 -4.00 -9.73 13.98
C ALA A 9 -5.11 -9.03 13.19
N HIS A 10 -6.14 -8.61 13.92
CA HIS A 10 -7.13 -7.66 13.43
C HIS A 10 -6.75 -6.25 13.91
N ILE A 11 -5.69 -5.67 13.34
CA ILE A 11 -5.32 -4.29 13.67
C ILE A 11 -6.11 -3.35 12.73
N ILE A 12 -7.43 -3.28 12.91
CA ILE A 12 -8.14 -2.10 12.43
C ILE A 12 -7.81 -0.97 13.40
N TYR A 13 -6.87 -0.11 13.02
CA TYR A 13 -6.83 1.24 13.57
C TYR A 13 -8.12 1.95 13.11
N GLY A 14 -9.15 1.90 13.94
CA GLY A 14 -10.46 2.46 13.66
C GLY A 14 -11.53 1.79 14.53
N ASN A 15 -11.95 2.50 15.57
CA ASN A 15 -12.95 2.08 16.55
C ASN A 15 -14.33 1.95 15.87
N LEU A 16 -14.59 0.81 15.20
CA LEU A 16 -15.81 0.57 14.43
C LEU A 16 -16.66 -0.53 15.07
N LYS A 17 -17.40 -0.18 16.13
CA LYS A 17 -18.72 -0.76 16.37
C LYS A 17 -19.58 -0.43 15.14
N GLY A 18 -19.98 -1.43 14.35
CA GLY A 18 -20.91 -1.20 13.22
C GLY A 18 -21.00 -2.25 12.12
N PHE A 19 -19.96 -3.07 11.87
CA PHE A 19 -20.05 -4.11 10.81
C PHE A 19 -20.47 -5.48 11.39
N SER A 20 -21.76 -5.60 11.73
CA SER A 20 -22.39 -6.84 12.23
C SER A 20 -22.18 -8.06 11.30
N ALA A 21 -22.15 -7.85 9.97
CA ALA A 21 -21.98 -8.95 9.01
C ALA A 21 -20.51 -9.39 8.81
N ALA A 22 -19.54 -8.47 8.88
CA ALA A 22 -18.12 -8.81 8.75
C ALA A 22 -17.60 -9.47 10.04
N GLY A 23 -18.07 -9.04 11.21
CA GLY A 23 -17.77 -9.67 12.49
C GLY A 23 -18.30 -11.12 12.58
N ALA A 24 -19.49 -11.39 12.05
CA ALA A 24 -20.06 -12.74 12.03
C ALA A 24 -19.29 -13.70 11.10
N ALA A 25 -18.94 -13.25 9.88
CA ALA A 25 -18.11 -14.03 8.97
C ALA A 25 -16.69 -14.28 9.54
N PHE A 26 -16.14 -13.28 10.24
CA PHE A 26 -14.84 -13.34 10.90
C PHE A 26 -14.84 -14.28 12.13
N GLN A 27 -15.90 -14.30 12.93
CA GLN A 27 -16.07 -15.26 14.03
C GLN A 27 -16.31 -16.68 13.52
N LEU A 28 -17.12 -16.85 12.48
CA LEU A 28 -17.36 -18.16 11.86
C LEU A 28 -16.05 -18.74 11.29
N PHE A 29 -15.20 -17.88 10.72
CA PHE A 29 -13.91 -18.26 10.15
C PHE A 29 -12.83 -18.47 11.20
N ALA A 30 -12.73 -17.63 12.23
CA ALA A 30 -11.89 -17.86 13.42
C ALA A 30 -12.24 -19.20 14.08
N ALA A 31 -13.53 -19.51 14.21
CA ALA A 31 -14.02 -20.79 14.71
C ALA A 31 -13.71 -21.96 13.75
N LYS A 32 -13.71 -21.74 12.43
CA LYS A 32 -13.37 -22.76 11.41
C LYS A 32 -11.86 -23.00 11.35
N ALA A 33 -11.04 -21.95 11.46
CA ALA A 33 -9.58 -22.02 11.56
C ALA A 33 -9.13 -22.73 12.85
N ALA A 34 -9.73 -22.39 14.00
CA ALA A 34 -9.50 -23.09 15.27
C ALA A 34 -9.93 -24.57 15.21
N ARG A 35 -11.00 -24.89 14.46
CA ARG A 35 -11.46 -26.27 14.25
C ARG A 35 -10.55 -27.06 13.29
N VAL A 36 -9.86 -26.39 12.37
CA VAL A 36 -8.87 -26.99 11.45
C VAL A 36 -7.51 -27.20 12.13
N SER A 37 -7.10 -26.32 13.06
CA SER A 37 -5.80 -26.38 13.74
C SER A 37 -5.73 -27.33 14.95
N ARG A 38 -6.86 -27.92 15.40
CA ARG A 38 -6.97 -28.72 16.64
C ARG A 38 -6.41 -28.04 17.90
N THR A 39 -6.22 -26.72 17.90
CA THR A 39 -5.68 -25.97 19.04
C THR A 39 -6.79 -25.22 19.77
N LYS A 40 -6.85 -25.41 21.10
CA LYS A 40 -7.89 -24.83 21.98
C LYS A 40 -7.67 -23.34 22.30
N ASP A 41 -6.54 -22.77 21.91
CA ASP A 41 -6.11 -21.45 22.38
C ASP A 41 -5.85 -20.50 21.21
N MET A 42 -6.91 -19.91 20.66
CA MET A 42 -6.83 -18.70 19.85
C MET A 42 -6.99 -17.51 20.81
N VAL A 43 -5.92 -16.75 21.01
CA VAL A 43 -5.99 -15.55 21.86
C VAL A 43 -6.33 -14.38 20.95
N LEU A 44 -7.46 -13.73 21.21
CA LEU A 44 -7.82 -12.46 20.59
C LEU A 44 -7.14 -11.35 21.39
N GLY A 45 -6.41 -10.45 20.72
CA GLY A 45 -5.78 -9.30 21.37
C GLY A 45 -6.83 -8.37 22.00
N PRO A 46 -6.45 -7.55 23.00
CA PRO A 46 -7.40 -6.74 23.74
C PRO A 46 -7.92 -5.58 22.87
N CYS A 47 -9.19 -5.68 22.45
CA CYS A 47 -10.00 -4.52 22.08
C CYS A 47 -11.45 -4.79 22.54
N ASN A 48 -11.79 -4.16 23.67
CA ASN A 48 -13.05 -4.12 24.42
C ASN A 48 -14.25 -4.99 23.95
N THR A 49 -14.54 -5.97 24.82
CA THR A 49 -15.83 -6.57 25.20
C THR A 49 -16.85 -6.92 24.11
N TRP A 50 -17.09 -8.23 23.90
CA TRP A 50 -18.45 -8.81 23.74
C TRP A 50 -18.47 -10.30 24.16
N THR A 51 -19.50 -10.67 24.93
CA THR A 51 -19.88 -12.04 25.32
C THR A 51 -20.64 -12.73 24.18
N LEU A 52 -20.36 -14.02 23.95
CA LEU A 52 -21.01 -14.84 22.93
C LEU A 52 -22.28 -15.49 23.50
N ASP A 53 -23.45 -15.13 22.96
CA ASP A 53 -24.68 -15.91 23.13
C ASP A 53 -24.64 -17.13 22.18
N LYS A 54 -24.81 -18.32 22.75
CA LYS A 54 -24.78 -19.61 22.04
C LYS A 54 -26.20 -19.98 21.61
N SER A 55 -26.71 -19.41 20.53
CA SER A 55 -27.81 -20.05 19.81
C SER A 55 -27.73 -19.79 18.31
N LYS A 56 -28.06 -20.82 17.51
CA LYS A 56 -27.98 -20.94 16.05
C LYS A 56 -26.67 -21.54 15.51
N ARG A 57 -26.59 -22.86 15.67
CA ARG A 57 -25.89 -23.77 14.74
C ARG A 57 -26.74 -23.89 13.46
N GLY A 58 -26.15 -23.63 12.30
CA GLY A 58 -26.73 -23.90 10.99
C GLY A 58 -25.62 -24.33 10.03
N SER A 59 -25.83 -25.48 9.40
CA SER A 59 -24.95 -26.22 8.50
C SER A 59 -24.77 -25.51 7.16
N GLU A 60 -23.52 -25.39 6.66
CA GLU A 60 -23.16 -25.52 5.24
C GLU A 60 -21.65 -25.34 4.99
N SER A 61 -21.15 -25.99 3.92
CA SER A 61 -19.76 -26.08 3.43
C SER A 61 -18.80 -27.04 4.18
N LYS A 62 -19.11 -28.34 4.09
CA LYS A 62 -18.08 -29.39 4.04
C LYS A 62 -17.61 -29.48 2.58
N GLY A 63 -16.35 -29.13 2.31
CA GLY A 63 -15.73 -29.40 1.01
C GLY A 63 -15.02 -28.20 0.37
N MET A 64 -14.03 -27.59 1.04
CA MET A 64 -13.02 -26.77 0.34
C MET A 64 -11.80 -26.38 1.21
N PHE A 65 -11.43 -27.18 2.21
CA PHE A 65 -10.21 -26.93 3.00
C PHE A 65 -9.40 -28.22 3.06
N GLY A 66 -8.43 -28.34 2.16
CA GLY A 66 -7.45 -29.42 2.15
C GLY A 66 -6.63 -29.42 3.45
N ARG A 67 -6.59 -30.57 4.12
CA ARG A 67 -6.06 -30.80 5.47
C ARG A 67 -4.53 -30.73 5.61
N SER A 68 -3.79 -30.18 4.63
CA SER A 68 -2.35 -30.44 4.51
C SER A 68 -1.42 -29.29 4.93
N TRP A 69 -1.88 -28.04 4.94
CA TRP A 69 -0.96 -26.89 4.95
C TRP A 69 -0.61 -26.37 6.35
N ILE A 70 -1.51 -26.55 7.32
CA ILE A 70 -1.32 -26.07 8.70
C ILE A 70 -0.51 -27.09 9.54
N SER A 71 -0.43 -28.35 9.10
CA SER A 71 0.29 -29.43 9.78
C SER A 71 1.79 -29.50 9.48
N GLN A 72 2.30 -28.71 8.53
CA GLN A 72 3.73 -28.57 8.29
C GLN A 72 4.25 -27.43 9.17
N GLY A 73 5.04 -27.74 10.19
CA GLY A 73 5.33 -26.91 11.36
C GLY A 73 6.12 -25.61 11.16
N LEU A 74 6.14 -24.99 9.97
CA LEU A 74 6.99 -23.82 9.65
C LEU A 74 6.26 -22.59 9.07
N SER A 75 5.01 -22.69 8.62
CA SER A 75 4.34 -21.57 7.95
C SER A 75 3.61 -20.65 8.94
N MET A 76 4.07 -19.39 9.05
CA MET A 76 3.81 -18.43 10.14
C MET A 76 2.62 -17.49 9.93
N LEU A 77 2.58 -16.85 8.75
CA LEU A 77 1.67 -15.74 8.51
C LEU A 77 0.80 -16.09 7.33
N VAL A 78 -0.49 -16.22 7.58
CA VAL A 78 -1.50 -16.28 6.52
C VAL A 78 -2.03 -14.86 6.35
N THR A 79 -1.68 -14.20 5.25
CA THR A 79 -2.41 -13.00 4.84
C THR A 79 -3.37 -13.31 3.72
N TRP A 80 -4.43 -12.54 3.69
CA TRP A 80 -5.52 -12.74 2.74
C TRP A 80 -5.39 -11.78 1.58
N LYS A 81 -6.02 -12.14 0.47
CA LYS A 81 -6.18 -11.25 -0.66
C LYS A 81 -6.86 -9.97 -0.26
N TRP A 82 -6.13 -8.90 -0.49
CA TRP A 82 -6.71 -7.60 -0.70
C TRP A 82 -6.96 -7.47 -2.20
N LEU A 83 -8.22 -7.64 -2.57
CA LEU A 83 -8.75 -7.36 -3.89
C LEU A 83 -8.17 -8.18 -5.04
N SER A 84 -8.91 -9.23 -5.39
CA SER A 84 -9.30 -9.39 -6.79
C SER A 84 -10.79 -9.71 -6.77
N LEU A 85 -11.59 -8.79 -7.30
CA LEU A 85 -13.05 -8.75 -7.31
C LEU A 85 -13.65 -8.31 -5.95
N LEU A 86 -13.63 -6.98 -5.70
CA LEU A 86 -14.33 -6.17 -4.69
C LEU A 86 -14.17 -6.62 -3.20
N PHE A 87 -13.91 -5.76 -2.21
CA PHE A 87 -14.53 -4.46 -1.96
C PHE A 87 -13.51 -3.49 -1.32
N ALA A 88 -12.82 -2.68 -2.14
CA ALA A 88 -12.69 -1.29 -1.76
C ALA A 88 -14.10 -0.73 -1.80
N VAL A 89 -14.75 -0.62 -0.63
CA VAL A 89 -16.19 -0.33 -0.54
C VAL A 89 -16.56 0.99 -1.19
N ASN A 90 -15.56 1.85 -1.41
CA ASN A 90 -15.68 3.16 -2.01
C ASN A 90 -14.82 3.35 -3.28
N ALA A 91 -14.46 2.27 -3.99
CA ALA A 91 -13.71 2.39 -5.25
C ALA A 91 -14.44 3.29 -6.28
N ASP A 92 -15.76 3.15 -6.33
CA ASP A 92 -16.67 3.88 -7.21
C ASP A 92 -17.04 5.30 -6.69
N GLU A 93 -16.47 5.75 -5.55
CA GLU A 93 -16.80 7.05 -4.95
C GLU A 93 -16.27 8.24 -5.77
N CYS A 94 -15.05 8.14 -6.30
CA CYS A 94 -14.48 9.17 -7.17
C CYS A 94 -13.35 8.61 -8.06
N LEU A 95 -12.89 9.41 -9.02
CA LEU A 95 -11.79 9.02 -9.91
C LEU A 95 -10.51 8.68 -9.12
N MET A 96 -10.25 9.37 -8.01
CA MET A 96 -9.05 9.13 -7.19
C MET A 96 -9.11 7.78 -6.48
N THR A 97 -10.24 7.39 -5.90
CA THR A 97 -10.41 6.07 -5.26
C THR A 97 -10.32 4.95 -6.30
N ARG A 98 -10.79 5.19 -7.53
CA ARG A 98 -10.59 4.26 -8.64
C ARG A 98 -9.12 4.11 -9.04
N MET A 99 -8.38 5.21 -9.17
CA MET A 99 -6.95 5.14 -9.50
C MET A 99 -6.15 4.45 -8.39
N GLN A 100 -6.50 4.68 -7.12
CA GLN A 100 -5.90 3.98 -5.98
C GLN A 100 -6.14 2.47 -6.03
N GLU A 101 -7.34 2.05 -6.40
CA GLU A 101 -7.68 0.63 -6.59
C GLU A 101 -6.76 -0.01 -7.64
N MET A 102 -6.55 0.65 -8.78
CA MET A 102 -5.67 0.14 -9.85
C MET A 102 -4.25 -0.10 -9.34
N SER A 103 -3.68 0.83 -8.56
CA SER A 103 -2.32 0.69 -8.01
C SER A 103 -2.22 -0.41 -6.95
N LEU A 104 -3.27 -0.60 -6.13
CA LEU A 104 -3.28 -1.61 -5.07
C LEU A 104 -3.53 -3.03 -5.58
N ASP A 105 -4.33 -3.20 -6.63
CA ASP A 105 -4.67 -4.52 -7.16
C ASP A 105 -3.42 -5.28 -7.63
N TYR A 106 -2.52 -4.61 -8.37
CA TYR A 106 -1.24 -5.19 -8.77
C TYR A 106 -0.37 -5.57 -7.57
N HIS A 107 -0.26 -4.69 -6.56
CA HIS A 107 0.52 -4.95 -5.36
C HIS A 107 0.11 -6.25 -4.67
N PHE A 108 -1.20 -6.51 -4.55
CA PHE A 108 -1.70 -7.67 -3.85
C PHE A 108 -1.76 -8.92 -4.72
N THR A 109 -2.30 -8.82 -5.94
CA THR A 109 -2.47 -9.97 -6.85
C THR A 109 -1.15 -10.50 -7.39
N VAL A 110 -0.17 -9.62 -7.61
CA VAL A 110 1.10 -10.03 -8.21
C VAL A 110 2.20 -9.99 -7.16
N GLU A 111 2.47 -8.85 -6.54
CA GLU A 111 3.68 -8.71 -5.73
C GLU A 111 3.66 -9.57 -4.46
N GLN A 112 2.54 -9.61 -3.73
CA GLN A 112 2.44 -10.42 -2.51
C GLN A 112 2.34 -11.92 -2.81
N GLU A 113 1.60 -12.29 -3.85
CA GLU A 113 1.46 -13.68 -4.26
C GLU A 113 2.80 -14.26 -4.74
N VAL A 114 3.52 -13.54 -5.59
CA VAL A 114 4.88 -13.92 -6.03
C VAL A 114 5.88 -13.92 -4.87
N GLY A 115 5.81 -12.92 -3.98
CA GLY A 115 6.66 -12.87 -2.79
C GLY A 115 6.48 -14.09 -1.89
N SER A 116 5.22 -14.47 -1.66
CA SER A 116 4.88 -15.66 -0.88
C SER A 116 5.34 -16.95 -1.56
N SER A 117 5.02 -17.15 -2.85
CA SER A 117 5.31 -18.41 -3.54
C SER A 117 6.79 -18.62 -3.84
N THR A 118 7.53 -17.55 -4.13
CA THR A 118 8.93 -17.63 -4.58
C THR A 118 9.92 -17.48 -3.42
N TYR A 119 9.59 -16.65 -2.44
CA TYR A 119 10.52 -16.29 -1.37
C TYR A 119 9.98 -16.59 0.03
N ALA A 120 8.77 -17.14 0.16
CA ALA A 120 8.08 -17.31 1.44
C ALA A 120 8.09 -16.01 2.27
N PHE A 121 7.97 -14.85 1.60
CA PHE A 121 8.02 -13.54 2.23
C PHE A 121 7.32 -12.46 1.43
N PHE A 122 6.54 -11.64 2.14
CA PHE A 122 6.05 -10.35 1.68
C PHE A 122 5.93 -9.42 2.88
N GLY A 123 5.91 -8.11 2.63
CA GLY A 123 5.72 -7.12 3.70
C GLY A 123 4.30 -7.21 4.26
N PHE A 124 4.15 -7.29 5.59
CA PHE A 124 2.85 -7.25 6.21
C PHE A 124 2.30 -5.82 6.20
N ASN A 125 1.08 -5.64 5.69
CA ASN A 125 0.42 -4.33 5.53
C ASN A 125 -0.47 -3.97 6.73
N GLY A 126 -0.15 -4.50 7.91
CA GLY A 126 -0.77 -4.12 9.17
C GLY A 126 -2.16 -4.69 9.44
N THR A 127 -2.83 -5.29 8.45
CA THR A 127 -4.21 -5.78 8.57
C THR A 127 -4.42 -7.10 7.84
N ALA A 128 -5.52 -7.80 8.17
CA ALA A 128 -5.94 -9.02 7.48
C ALA A 128 -4.83 -10.10 7.46
N GLY A 129 -4.20 -10.34 8.62
CA GLY A 129 -3.18 -11.38 8.79
C GLY A 129 -3.40 -12.20 10.05
N VAL A 130 -2.98 -13.46 10.02
CA VAL A 130 -2.97 -14.36 11.17
C VAL A 130 -1.54 -14.72 11.53
N TRP A 131 -1.10 -14.39 12.74
CA TRP A 131 0.25 -14.66 13.21
C TRP A 131 0.27 -15.85 14.16
N ARG A 132 1.29 -16.70 14.06
CA ARG A 132 1.63 -17.61 15.16
C ARG A 132 2.14 -16.83 16.35
N ILE A 133 1.67 -17.14 17.56
CA ILE A 133 2.13 -16.49 18.79
C ILE A 133 3.64 -16.71 18.98
N ALA A 134 4.11 -17.95 18.75
CA ALA A 134 5.53 -18.29 18.84
C ALA A 134 6.38 -17.37 17.96
N ALA A 135 5.94 -17.12 16.74
CA ALA A 135 6.69 -16.31 15.81
C ALA A 135 6.70 -14.81 16.18
N LEU A 136 5.59 -14.30 16.68
CA LEU A 136 5.52 -12.94 17.24
C LEU A 136 6.50 -12.80 18.41
N ASN A 137 6.52 -13.77 19.31
CA ASN A 137 7.42 -13.77 20.47
C ASN A 137 8.89 -13.89 20.05
N GLU A 138 9.22 -14.80 19.14
CA GLU A 138 10.58 -14.97 18.62
C GLU A 138 11.10 -13.76 17.83
N ALA A 139 10.22 -13.07 17.13
CA ALA A 139 10.54 -11.82 16.45
C ALA A 139 10.78 -10.67 17.45
N GLY A 140 10.32 -10.80 18.70
CA GLY A 140 10.42 -9.78 19.74
C GLY A 140 9.25 -8.78 19.75
N GLY A 141 8.07 -9.21 19.27
CA GLY A 141 6.84 -8.43 19.32
C GLY A 141 6.83 -7.19 18.40
N TRP A 142 5.88 -6.29 18.68
CA TRP A 142 5.74 -5.00 18.00
C TRP A 142 6.77 -4.01 18.55
N LYS A 143 7.41 -3.24 17.66
CA LYS A 143 8.39 -2.22 18.01
C LYS A 143 7.96 -0.88 17.42
N ASP A 144 8.11 0.19 18.19
CA ASP A 144 7.75 1.56 17.85
C ASP A 144 8.84 2.35 17.11
N ARG A 145 9.95 1.67 16.75
CA ARG A 145 11.13 2.30 16.11
C ARG A 145 10.87 2.90 14.72
N THR A 146 9.72 2.63 14.11
CA THR A 146 9.34 3.12 12.78
C THR A 146 7.83 3.27 12.67
N THR A 147 7.36 4.05 11.70
CA THR A 147 5.95 4.21 11.32
C THR A 147 5.41 3.08 10.45
N VAL A 148 6.13 1.96 10.37
CA VAL A 148 5.75 0.72 9.68
C VAL A 148 6.12 -0.47 10.55
N GLU A 149 5.59 -0.47 11.78
CA GLU A 149 5.82 -1.49 12.81
C GLU A 149 5.42 -2.91 12.34
N ASP A 150 4.45 -2.99 11.46
CA ASP A 150 3.96 -4.18 10.77
C ASP A 150 5.00 -4.77 9.81
N MET A 151 5.61 -3.93 8.99
CA MET A 151 6.67 -4.32 8.08
C MET A 151 7.94 -4.69 8.85
N ASP A 152 8.27 -3.94 9.90
CA ASP A 152 9.40 -4.25 10.79
C ASP A 152 9.25 -5.64 11.42
N LEU A 153 8.07 -5.94 11.96
CA LEU A 153 7.77 -7.26 12.49
C LEU A 153 7.89 -8.34 11.41
N ALA A 154 7.37 -8.08 10.20
CA ALA A 154 7.46 -9.02 9.09
C ALA A 154 8.90 -9.35 8.71
N VAL A 155 9.75 -8.34 8.57
CA VAL A 155 11.17 -8.54 8.24
C VAL A 155 11.87 -9.30 9.37
N ARG A 156 11.69 -8.88 10.63
CA ARG A 156 12.31 -9.57 11.77
C ARG A 156 11.90 -11.04 11.87
N ALA A 157 10.62 -11.34 11.69
CA ALA A 157 10.13 -12.70 11.72
C ALA A 157 10.68 -13.52 10.55
N SER A 158 10.77 -12.93 9.34
CA SER A 158 11.42 -13.58 8.21
C SER A 158 12.91 -13.86 8.45
N LEU A 159 13.62 -12.94 9.10
CA LEU A 159 15.02 -13.12 9.54
C LEU A 159 15.18 -14.17 10.65
N LYS A 160 14.08 -14.56 11.29
CA LYS A 160 14.01 -15.71 12.19
C LYS A 160 13.67 -17.01 11.46
N GLY A 161 13.59 -17.01 10.13
CA GLY A 161 13.33 -18.20 9.32
C GLY A 161 11.84 -18.55 9.18
N TRP A 162 10.95 -17.67 9.63
CA TRP A 162 9.52 -17.90 9.47
C TRP A 162 9.05 -17.58 8.05
N GLU A 163 8.09 -18.38 7.58
CA GLU A 163 7.58 -18.34 6.22
C GLU A 163 6.20 -17.67 6.13
N PHE A 164 6.00 -16.90 5.07
CA PHE A 164 4.80 -16.11 4.83
C PHE A 164 3.98 -16.73 3.70
N LEU A 165 2.72 -17.01 3.98
CA LEU A 165 1.74 -17.56 3.06
C LEU A 165 0.69 -16.50 2.69
N TYR A 166 0.59 -16.17 1.42
CA TYR A 166 -0.45 -15.31 0.88
C TYR A 166 -1.57 -16.18 0.32
N LEU A 167 -2.81 -15.96 0.77
CA LEU A 167 -3.98 -16.69 0.32
C LEU A 167 -4.87 -15.79 -0.54
N SER A 168 -4.79 -16.02 -1.85
CA SER A 168 -5.56 -15.26 -2.85
C SER A 168 -7.08 -15.52 -2.79
N SER A 169 -7.51 -16.60 -2.13
CA SER A 169 -8.91 -17.06 -2.10
C SER A 169 -9.81 -16.39 -1.06
N VAL A 170 -9.24 -15.73 -0.05
CA VAL A 170 -10.01 -15.10 1.03
C VAL A 170 -9.94 -13.59 0.91
N LYS A 171 -11.08 -12.94 1.10
CA LYS A 171 -11.27 -11.51 0.85
C LYS A 171 -11.71 -10.78 2.11
N VAL A 172 -11.14 -9.60 2.32
CA VAL A 172 -11.53 -8.68 3.41
C VAL A 172 -11.94 -7.34 2.81
N LYS A 173 -13.01 -6.74 3.33
CA LYS A 173 -13.48 -5.41 2.90
C LYS A 173 -12.58 -4.33 3.48
N ASN A 174 -12.21 -3.34 2.68
CA ASN A 174 -11.51 -2.16 3.16
C ASN A 174 -12.03 -0.89 2.47
N GLU A 175 -11.66 0.26 3.04
CA GLU A 175 -11.97 1.58 2.54
C GLU A 175 -10.69 2.31 2.12
N LEU A 176 -10.72 2.94 0.94
CA LEU A 176 -9.66 3.76 0.39
C LEU A 176 -9.79 5.21 0.88
N PRO A 177 -8.68 5.95 1.01
CA PRO A 177 -8.73 7.39 1.26
C PRO A 177 -9.56 8.14 0.21
N SER A 178 -10.68 8.74 0.63
CA SER A 178 -11.57 9.51 -0.27
C SER A 178 -11.10 10.94 -0.55
N THR A 179 -10.12 11.45 0.21
CA THR A 179 -9.56 12.81 0.00
C THR A 179 -8.08 12.76 -0.36
N LEU A 180 -7.64 13.71 -1.20
CA LEU A 180 -6.23 13.78 -1.61
C LEU A 180 -5.31 13.99 -0.40
N LYS A 181 -5.74 14.78 0.58
CA LYS A 181 -4.99 15.00 1.82
C LYS A 181 -4.74 13.69 2.58
N ALA A 182 -5.80 12.89 2.79
CA ALA A 182 -5.69 11.59 3.46
C ALA A 182 -4.80 10.63 2.65
N TYR A 183 -4.99 10.58 1.33
CA TYR A 183 -4.17 9.76 0.44
C TYR A 183 -2.69 10.13 0.50
N ARG A 184 -2.35 11.42 0.48
CA ARG A 184 -0.95 11.90 0.59
C ARG A 184 -0.32 11.52 1.92
N TYR A 185 -1.04 11.60 3.04
CA TYR A 185 -0.49 11.14 4.32
C TYR A 185 -0.21 9.64 4.33
N GLN A 186 -1.13 8.85 3.77
CA GLN A 186 -0.94 7.41 3.62
C GLN A 186 0.28 7.11 2.75
N GLN A 187 0.39 7.70 1.56
CA GLN A 187 1.52 7.51 0.65
C GLN A 187 2.84 8.01 1.25
N HIS A 188 2.83 9.12 2.01
CA HIS A 188 4.01 9.59 2.71
C HIS A 188 4.52 8.52 3.67
N ARG A 189 3.65 7.94 4.49
CA ARG A 189 4.02 6.87 5.43
C ARG A 189 4.50 5.62 4.71
N TRP A 190 3.83 5.22 3.63
CA TRP A 190 4.17 4.03 2.85
C TRP A 190 5.49 4.15 2.05
N SER A 191 6.01 5.35 1.83
CA SER A 191 7.33 5.56 1.21
C SER A 191 8.40 5.93 2.24
N CYS A 192 8.10 6.83 3.19
CA CYS A 192 9.04 7.25 4.24
C CYS A 192 9.35 6.14 5.23
N GLY A 193 8.31 5.43 5.71
CA GLY A 193 8.44 4.37 6.71
C GLY A 193 9.36 3.23 6.25
N PRO A 194 9.15 2.62 5.07
CA PRO A 194 10.04 1.57 4.58
C PRO A 194 11.46 2.03 4.30
N ALA A 195 11.65 3.27 3.83
CA ALA A 195 12.98 3.85 3.60
C ALA A 195 13.77 4.02 4.91
N ASN A 196 13.11 4.55 5.95
CA ASN A 196 13.67 4.64 7.30
C ASN A 196 13.93 3.25 7.90
N LEU A 197 12.98 2.32 7.74
CA LEU A 197 13.14 0.95 8.21
C LEU A 197 14.33 0.25 7.55
N PHE A 198 14.53 0.45 6.25
CA PHE A 198 15.66 -0.12 5.51
C PHE A 198 16.99 0.30 6.14
N ARG A 199 17.18 1.60 6.38
CA ARG A 199 18.37 2.14 7.05
C ARG A 199 18.60 1.49 8.41
N LYS A 200 17.56 1.37 9.24
CA LYS A 200 17.65 0.81 10.58
C LYS A 200 17.92 -0.70 10.59
N MET A 201 17.34 -1.45 9.64
CA MET A 201 17.47 -2.90 9.58
C MET A 201 18.63 -3.40 8.72
N PHE A 202 19.29 -2.53 7.95
CA PHE A 202 20.32 -2.95 6.99
C PHE A 202 21.41 -3.82 7.63
N LEU A 203 21.98 -3.37 8.74
CA LEU A 203 23.00 -4.12 9.48
C LEU A 203 22.43 -5.40 10.11
N GLU A 204 21.20 -5.35 10.65
CA GLU A 204 20.53 -6.54 11.20
C GLU A 204 20.32 -7.62 10.15
N ILE A 205 20.01 -7.25 8.89
CA ILE A 205 19.80 -8.19 7.79
C ILE A 205 21.12 -8.81 7.34
N ILE A 206 22.17 -8.01 7.16
CA ILE A 206 23.47 -8.48 6.68
C ILE A 206 24.12 -9.43 7.69
N THR A 207 24.12 -9.05 8.97
CA THR A 207 24.77 -9.80 10.05
C THR A 207 23.99 -11.04 10.50
N ASN A 208 22.75 -11.22 10.05
CA ASN A 208 21.92 -12.36 10.42
C ASN A 208 22.54 -13.69 9.98
N LYS A 209 22.75 -14.64 10.90
CA LYS A 209 23.34 -15.96 10.56
C LYS A 209 22.31 -17.07 10.35
N LYS A 210 21.02 -16.81 10.58
CA LYS A 210 19.94 -17.81 10.56
C LYS A 210 19.38 -18.03 9.15
N VAL A 211 19.30 -16.98 8.34
CA VAL A 211 18.76 -17.05 6.96
C VAL A 211 19.85 -17.15 5.90
N THR A 212 19.52 -17.75 4.77
CA THR A 212 20.42 -17.90 3.61
C THR A 212 20.83 -16.55 3.04
N SER A 213 22.02 -16.49 2.44
CA SER A 213 22.50 -15.27 1.75
C SER A 213 21.54 -14.81 0.64
N TRP A 214 20.91 -15.75 -0.07
CA TRP A 214 19.91 -15.43 -1.09
C TRP A 214 18.69 -14.69 -0.52
N LYS A 215 18.19 -15.13 0.64
CA LYS A 215 17.09 -14.44 1.33
C LYS A 215 17.48 -13.01 1.72
N LYS A 216 18.71 -12.80 2.19
CA LYS A 216 19.24 -11.46 2.51
C LYS A 216 19.29 -10.57 1.28
N VAL A 217 19.82 -11.09 0.17
CA VAL A 217 19.86 -10.37 -1.11
C VAL A 217 18.46 -10.00 -1.55
N HIS A 218 17.51 -10.92 -1.51
CA HIS A 218 16.11 -10.63 -1.84
C HIS A 218 15.52 -9.51 -0.96
N VAL A 219 15.69 -9.58 0.36
CA VAL A 219 15.15 -8.57 1.29
C VAL A 219 15.80 -7.21 1.07
N ILE A 220 17.13 -7.14 0.93
CA ILE A 220 17.86 -5.89 0.74
C ILE A 220 17.60 -5.30 -0.65
N TYR A 221 17.85 -6.08 -1.70
CA TYR A 221 17.83 -5.61 -3.07
C TYR A 221 16.40 -5.54 -3.61
N SER A 222 15.67 -6.66 -3.65
CA SER A 222 14.36 -6.68 -4.32
C SER A 222 13.26 -6.02 -3.47
N PHE A 223 13.20 -6.32 -2.17
CA PHE A 223 12.13 -5.83 -1.30
C PHE A 223 12.33 -4.37 -0.87
N PHE A 224 13.49 -3.99 -0.35
CA PHE A 224 13.74 -2.60 0.07
C PHE A 224 14.25 -1.70 -1.05
N LEU A 225 15.41 -2.00 -1.64
CA LEU A 225 16.11 -1.09 -2.56
C LEU A 225 15.28 -0.85 -3.83
N VAL A 226 14.99 -1.90 -4.61
CA VAL A 226 14.29 -1.78 -5.89
C VAL A 226 12.87 -1.28 -5.67
N ARG A 227 12.10 -1.95 -4.81
CA ARG A 227 10.64 -1.71 -4.72
C ARG A 227 10.26 -0.50 -3.88
N LYS A 228 10.94 -0.21 -2.77
CA LYS A 228 10.55 0.88 -1.85
C LYS A 228 11.34 2.17 -2.05
N ILE A 229 12.48 2.12 -2.74
CA ILE A 229 13.36 3.27 -2.93
C ILE A 229 13.51 3.61 -4.42
N VAL A 230 14.15 2.74 -5.20
CA VAL A 230 14.51 2.99 -6.60
C VAL A 230 13.28 3.16 -7.48
N ALA A 231 12.23 2.36 -7.32
CA ALA A 231 11.02 2.49 -8.13
C ALA A 231 10.39 3.90 -8.02
N HIS A 232 10.33 4.47 -6.82
CA HIS A 232 9.81 5.83 -6.62
C HIS A 232 10.73 6.88 -7.23
N LEU A 233 12.04 6.78 -6.98
CA LEU A 233 13.06 7.68 -7.50
C LEU A 233 13.10 7.68 -9.03
N VAL A 234 13.20 6.51 -9.65
CA VAL A 234 13.28 6.35 -11.10
C VAL A 234 12.04 6.89 -11.76
N THR A 235 10.84 6.58 -11.25
CA THR A 235 9.60 7.11 -11.83
C THR A 235 9.61 8.64 -11.85
N PHE A 236 9.91 9.29 -10.72
CA PHE A 236 9.92 10.74 -10.68
C PHE A 236 11.06 11.35 -11.51
N ILE A 237 12.30 10.92 -11.26
CA ILE A 237 13.49 11.50 -11.89
C ILE A 237 13.44 11.27 -13.39
N PHE A 238 13.11 10.06 -13.85
CA PHE A 238 13.10 9.78 -15.28
C PHE A 238 11.99 10.54 -16.01
N TYR A 239 10.73 10.42 -15.57
CA TYR A 239 9.59 10.96 -16.31
C TYR A 239 9.30 12.44 -16.10
N CYS A 240 9.67 12.98 -14.94
CA CYS A 240 9.38 14.38 -14.57
C CYS A 240 10.61 15.29 -14.60
N VAL A 241 11.83 14.75 -14.72
CA VAL A 241 13.07 15.54 -14.76
C VAL A 241 13.92 15.23 -15.99
N VAL A 242 14.38 14.00 -16.17
CA VAL A 242 15.30 13.62 -17.26
C VAL A 242 14.64 13.74 -18.62
N LEU A 243 13.49 13.11 -18.83
CA LEU A 243 12.79 13.13 -20.12
C LEU A 243 12.44 14.58 -20.56
N PRO A 244 11.85 15.44 -19.71
CA PRO A 244 11.66 16.86 -20.05
C PRO A 244 12.97 17.63 -20.27
N ALA A 245 14.04 17.32 -19.53
CA ALA A 245 15.34 17.97 -19.73
C ALA A 245 15.99 17.63 -21.07
N THR A 246 15.78 16.41 -21.59
CA THR A 246 16.33 16.00 -22.90
C THR A 246 15.77 16.81 -24.07
N VAL A 247 14.56 17.38 -23.91
CA VAL A 247 14.00 18.32 -24.91
C VAL A 247 14.83 19.60 -25.01
N LEU A 248 15.46 20.03 -23.91
CA LEU A 248 16.27 21.24 -23.86
C LEU A 248 17.70 21.04 -24.40
N VAL A 249 18.12 19.78 -24.56
CA VAL A 249 19.47 19.40 -25.00
C VAL A 249 19.33 18.44 -26.19
N PRO A 250 19.20 18.97 -27.42
CA PRO A 250 18.86 18.16 -28.61
C PRO A 250 19.90 17.09 -28.96
N GLU A 251 21.11 17.16 -28.40
CA GLU A 251 22.17 16.16 -28.55
C GLU A 251 21.90 14.86 -27.76
N VAL A 252 21.00 14.88 -26.78
CA VAL A 252 20.69 13.72 -25.93
C VAL A 252 19.50 12.95 -26.50
N GLU A 253 19.78 11.86 -27.20
CA GLU A 253 18.74 10.95 -27.66
C GLU A 253 18.38 9.91 -26.59
N VAL A 254 17.11 9.91 -26.17
CA VAL A 254 16.60 8.89 -25.25
C VAL A 254 16.16 7.65 -26.04
N PRO A 255 16.64 6.45 -25.70
CA PRO A 255 16.23 5.24 -26.37
C PRO A 255 14.72 4.97 -26.21
N LYS A 256 14.00 4.84 -27.34
CA LYS A 256 12.53 4.61 -27.36
C LYS A 256 12.11 3.36 -26.58
N TRP A 257 12.94 2.31 -26.57
CA TRP A 257 12.65 1.09 -25.82
C TRP A 257 12.56 1.34 -24.31
N GLY A 258 13.39 2.25 -23.78
CA GLY A 258 13.41 2.62 -22.37
C GLY A 258 12.32 3.61 -22.01
N ALA A 259 12.11 4.64 -22.85
CA ALA A 259 11.15 5.70 -22.56
C ALA A 259 9.69 5.34 -22.86
N VAL A 260 9.43 4.43 -23.81
CA VAL A 260 8.08 4.14 -24.29
C VAL A 260 7.72 2.66 -24.15
N TYR A 261 8.56 1.74 -24.60
CA TYR A 261 8.17 0.31 -24.64
C TYR A 261 8.12 -0.33 -23.26
N ILE A 262 9.20 -0.25 -22.47
CA ILE A 262 9.23 -0.79 -21.10
C ILE A 262 8.06 -0.24 -20.25
N PRO A 263 7.80 1.07 -20.21
CA PRO A 263 6.76 1.64 -19.36
C PRO A 263 5.36 1.27 -19.83
N SER A 264 5.16 1.20 -21.15
CA SER A 264 3.88 0.74 -21.73
C SER A 264 3.61 -0.72 -21.36
N ILE A 265 4.62 -1.59 -21.46
CA ILE A 265 4.48 -3.00 -21.07
C ILE A 265 4.15 -3.12 -19.58
N ILE A 266 4.89 -2.43 -18.71
CA ILE A 266 4.62 -2.44 -17.26
C ILE A 266 3.20 -1.94 -16.96
N THR A 267 2.79 -0.86 -17.62
CA THR A 267 1.46 -0.27 -17.39
C THR A 267 0.34 -1.20 -17.87
N ILE A 268 0.51 -1.84 -19.02
CA ILE A 268 -0.44 -2.84 -19.52
C ILE A 268 -0.53 -4.02 -18.56
N LEU A 269 0.61 -4.55 -18.09
CA LEU A 269 0.64 -5.65 -17.12
C LEU A 269 -0.07 -5.28 -15.81
N ASN A 270 0.12 -4.06 -15.31
CA ASN A 270 -0.62 -3.57 -14.14
C ASN A 270 -2.12 -3.46 -14.41
N ALA A 271 -2.51 -3.02 -15.61
CA ALA A 271 -3.90 -2.81 -15.97
C ALA A 271 -4.69 -4.11 -16.20
N VAL A 272 -4.02 -5.23 -16.52
CA VAL A 272 -4.63 -6.57 -16.61
C VAL A 272 -5.32 -6.98 -15.31
N GLY A 273 -4.81 -6.54 -14.14
CA GLY A 273 -5.45 -6.79 -12.85
C GLY A 273 -6.82 -6.09 -12.68
N THR A 274 -7.04 -4.98 -13.40
CA THR A 274 -8.25 -4.15 -13.28
C THR A 274 -8.87 -3.81 -14.64
N PRO A 275 -9.38 -4.81 -15.40
CA PRO A 275 -9.88 -4.61 -16.76
C PRO A 275 -11.01 -3.58 -16.85
N ARG A 276 -11.82 -3.44 -15.79
CA ARG A 276 -12.90 -2.44 -15.71
C ARG A 276 -12.41 -1.00 -15.81
N SER A 277 -11.16 -0.75 -15.43
CA SER A 277 -10.56 0.59 -15.33
C SER A 277 -9.58 0.89 -16.46
N LEU A 278 -9.50 0.04 -17.50
CA LEU A 278 -8.57 0.23 -18.64
C LEU A 278 -8.74 1.59 -19.33
N HIS A 279 -9.97 2.10 -19.41
CA HIS A 279 -10.27 3.41 -19.98
C HIS A 279 -9.66 4.58 -19.18
N LEU A 280 -9.19 4.35 -17.95
CA LEU A 280 -8.60 5.37 -17.07
C LEU A 280 -7.06 5.32 -17.07
N LEU A 281 -6.45 4.46 -17.88
CA LEU A 281 -5.01 4.21 -17.86
C LEU A 281 -4.19 5.48 -18.06
N VAL A 282 -4.58 6.37 -18.98
CA VAL A 282 -3.89 7.66 -19.19
C VAL A 282 -3.96 8.52 -17.93
N PHE A 283 -5.14 8.67 -17.32
CA PHE A 283 -5.29 9.43 -16.08
C PHE A 283 -4.50 8.83 -14.92
N TRP A 284 -4.47 7.50 -14.85
CA TRP A 284 -3.70 6.77 -13.86
C TRP A 284 -2.20 7.01 -14.00
N ILE A 285 -1.62 6.93 -15.21
CA ILE A 285 -0.20 7.25 -15.45
C ILE A 285 0.12 8.68 -15.00
N LEU A 286 -0.68 9.66 -15.46
CA LEU A 286 -0.46 11.07 -15.13
C LEU A 286 -0.52 11.29 -13.61
N PHE A 287 -1.49 10.68 -12.94
CA PHE A 287 -1.66 10.75 -11.49
C PHE A 287 -0.52 10.06 -10.73
N GLU A 288 -0.08 8.88 -11.15
CA GLU A 288 1.05 8.16 -10.55
C GLU A 288 2.35 8.94 -10.69
N ASN A 289 2.58 9.61 -11.82
CA ASN A 289 3.70 10.52 -12.04
C ASN A 289 3.65 11.74 -11.09
N VAL A 290 2.48 12.37 -10.89
CA VAL A 290 2.36 13.43 -9.88
C VAL A 290 2.66 12.88 -8.47
N MET A 291 2.11 11.71 -8.13
CA MET A 291 2.33 11.07 -6.84
C MET A 291 3.76 10.55 -6.64
N SER A 292 4.53 10.36 -7.72
CA SER A 292 5.94 9.96 -7.67
C SER A 292 6.82 11.04 -7.04
N LEU A 293 6.50 12.33 -7.25
CA LEU A 293 7.17 13.44 -6.57
C LEU A 293 6.99 13.32 -5.05
N HIS A 294 5.74 13.14 -4.62
CA HIS A 294 5.39 13.03 -3.20
C HIS A 294 6.04 11.81 -2.54
N ARG A 295 6.02 10.65 -3.22
CA ARG A 295 6.68 9.42 -2.75
C ARG A 295 8.20 9.58 -2.71
N THR A 296 8.81 10.17 -3.73
CA THR A 296 10.26 10.44 -3.78
C THR A 296 10.70 11.35 -2.63
N LYS A 297 9.98 12.45 -2.39
CA LYS A 297 10.24 13.33 -1.24
C LYS A 297 10.15 12.57 0.08
N ALA A 298 9.12 11.75 0.25
CA ALA A 298 8.94 10.93 1.45
C ALA A 298 10.07 9.91 1.64
N THR A 299 10.51 9.25 0.56
CA THR A 299 11.65 8.32 0.57
C THR A 299 12.94 9.02 1.03
N PHE A 300 13.25 10.22 0.50
CA PHE A 300 14.42 10.98 0.95
C PHE A 300 14.33 11.38 2.42
N ILE A 301 13.16 11.85 2.87
CA ILE A 301 12.91 12.17 4.28
C ILE A 301 13.17 10.94 5.16
N GLY A 302 12.69 9.77 4.74
CA GLY A 302 12.91 8.50 5.45
C GLY A 302 14.38 8.08 5.51
N LEU A 303 15.11 8.18 4.40
CA LEU A 303 16.54 7.82 4.34
C LEU A 303 17.43 8.76 5.16
N LEU A 304 17.10 10.05 5.17
CA LEU A 304 17.86 11.09 5.87
C LEU A 304 17.43 11.30 7.32
N GLU A 305 16.40 10.59 7.80
CA GLU A 305 15.79 10.78 9.11
C GLU A 305 15.38 12.26 9.38
N ALA A 306 14.94 12.97 8.35
CA ALA A 306 14.50 14.37 8.47
C ALA A 306 13.15 14.49 9.21
N GLY A 307 12.89 15.63 9.88
CA GLY A 307 11.96 15.78 11.02
C GLY A 307 10.50 15.26 10.94
N ARG A 308 9.99 14.76 9.81
CA ARG A 308 8.64 14.15 9.69
C ARG A 308 8.64 12.62 9.60
N VAL A 309 9.77 11.95 9.82
CA VAL A 309 9.89 10.49 9.70
C VAL A 309 8.97 9.72 10.64
N ASN A 310 8.82 10.22 11.87
CA ASN A 310 8.04 9.56 12.93
C ASN A 310 6.61 10.10 13.05
N GLU A 311 6.18 11.01 12.17
CA GLU A 311 4.87 11.64 12.28
C GLU A 311 3.78 10.68 11.79
N TRP A 312 3.11 10.02 12.74
CA TRP A 312 1.96 9.17 12.47
C TRP A 312 0.68 10.00 12.40
N ILE A 313 0.31 10.40 11.19
CA ILE A 313 -1.01 11.01 10.93
C ILE A 313 -1.97 9.88 10.56
N VAL A 314 -3.06 9.76 11.32
CA VAL A 314 -4.13 8.79 11.04
C VAL A 314 -4.84 9.19 9.76
N THR A 315 -4.95 8.24 8.83
CA THR A 315 -5.72 8.43 7.60
C THR A 315 -7.20 8.40 7.94
N GLU A 316 -7.88 9.53 7.77
CA GLU A 316 -9.33 9.60 7.98
C GLU A 316 -10.04 8.75 6.92
N LYS A 317 -10.83 7.79 7.39
CA LYS A 317 -11.80 7.03 6.58
C LYS A 317 -13.16 7.71 6.63
N LEU A 318 -13.97 7.60 5.58
CA LEU A 318 -15.31 8.17 5.48
C LEU A 318 -16.21 7.74 6.65
N GLY A 319 -16.13 6.46 7.05
CA GLY A 319 -16.86 5.96 8.22
C GLY A 319 -16.56 6.73 9.51
N ASP A 320 -15.32 7.18 9.70
CA ASP A 320 -14.90 7.95 10.88
C ASP A 320 -15.24 9.45 10.72
N ALA A 321 -15.17 9.98 9.49
CA ALA A 321 -15.55 11.36 9.18
C ALA A 321 -17.05 11.62 9.37
N LEU A 322 -17.91 10.65 9.02
CA LEU A 322 -19.36 10.72 9.25
C LEU A 322 -19.69 10.68 10.75
N LYS A 323 -18.99 9.87 11.54
CA LYS A 323 -19.12 9.84 13.01
C LYS A 323 -18.65 11.14 13.67
N SER A 324 -17.52 11.70 13.21
CA SER A 324 -17.00 12.98 13.69
C SER A 324 -17.94 14.15 13.37
N LYS A 325 -18.56 14.15 12.18
CA LYS A 325 -19.60 15.12 11.79
C LYS A 325 -20.93 14.92 12.52
N ALA A 326 -21.30 13.69 12.88
CA ALA A 326 -22.48 13.45 13.72
C ALA A 326 -22.32 14.06 15.12
N ASN A 327 -21.09 14.14 15.63
CA ASN A 327 -20.77 14.72 16.95
C ASN A 327 -20.40 16.21 16.94
N LYS A 328 -20.35 16.87 15.77
CA LYS A 328 -20.02 18.31 15.66
C LYS A 328 -20.97 19.00 14.70
N ALA A 329 -21.69 20.01 15.21
CA ALA A 329 -22.50 20.91 14.40
C ALA A 329 -21.72 21.38 13.16
N ALA A 330 -22.33 21.22 11.99
CA ALA A 330 -21.69 21.41 10.69
C ALA A 330 -21.19 22.85 10.51
N LYS A 331 -19.91 23.11 10.80
CA LYS A 331 -19.23 24.34 10.38
C LYS A 331 -19.03 24.27 8.86
N LYS A 332 -19.50 25.30 8.15
CA LYS A 332 -19.26 25.50 6.70
C LYS A 332 -17.76 25.33 6.41
N PRO A 333 -17.37 24.63 5.32
CA PRO A 333 -15.97 24.51 4.95
C PRO A 333 -15.47 25.91 4.59
N ARG A 334 -14.61 26.48 5.45
CA ARG A 334 -13.91 27.73 5.15
C ARG A 334 -12.96 27.45 3.99
N PHE A 335 -13.28 28.00 2.81
CA PHE A 335 -12.41 27.99 1.63
C PHE A 335 -11.15 28.81 1.95
N ARG A 336 -10.06 28.16 2.36
CA ARG A 336 -8.74 28.79 2.46
C ARG A 336 -7.90 28.31 1.29
N PHE A 337 -7.89 29.11 0.22
CA PHE A 337 -7.17 28.84 -1.02
C PHE A 337 -5.68 28.60 -0.77
N GLY A 338 -5.05 29.36 0.15
CA GLY A 338 -3.62 29.24 0.46
C GLY A 338 -3.19 27.95 1.17
N GLU A 339 -4.07 27.29 1.95
CA GLU A 339 -3.73 26.04 2.65
C GLU A 339 -3.75 24.81 1.71
N ARG A 340 -4.22 24.98 0.47
CA ARG A 340 -4.36 23.91 -0.53
C ARG A 340 -3.31 23.94 -1.63
N LEU A 341 -2.51 25.01 -1.71
CA LEU A 341 -1.50 25.15 -2.74
C LEU A 341 -0.31 24.24 -2.43
N HIS A 342 0.02 23.38 -3.37
CA HIS A 342 1.18 22.52 -3.30
C HIS A 342 2.27 23.08 -4.22
N LEU A 343 3.15 23.92 -3.64
CA LEU A 343 4.14 24.71 -4.38
C LEU A 343 5.13 23.86 -5.19
N LEU A 344 5.51 22.68 -4.69
CA LEU A 344 6.44 21.80 -5.41
C LEU A 344 5.80 21.27 -6.69
N GLU A 345 4.53 20.86 -6.60
CA GLU A 345 3.74 20.36 -7.72
C GLU A 345 3.50 21.47 -8.75
N LEU A 346 3.22 22.70 -8.30
CA LEU A 346 3.11 23.86 -9.18
C LEU A 346 4.44 24.18 -9.87
N GLY A 347 5.55 24.12 -9.14
CA GLY A 347 6.89 24.33 -9.69
C GLY A 347 7.27 23.26 -10.72
N THR A 348 7.01 21.99 -10.44
CA THR A 348 7.21 20.90 -11.41
C THR A 348 6.28 21.05 -12.61
N GLY A 349 5.02 21.45 -12.41
CA GLY A 349 4.09 21.75 -13.51
C GLY A 349 4.57 22.88 -14.41
N ALA A 350 5.09 23.97 -13.83
CA ALA A 350 5.66 25.09 -14.57
C ALA A 350 6.91 24.69 -15.37
N TYR A 351 7.79 23.88 -14.77
CA TYR A 351 8.96 23.32 -15.45
C TYR A 351 8.55 22.46 -16.66
N LEU A 352 7.61 21.53 -16.47
CA LEU A 352 7.11 20.66 -17.54
C LEU A 352 6.43 21.45 -18.66
N PHE A 353 5.66 22.48 -18.30
CA PHE A 353 5.01 23.36 -19.25
C PHE A 353 6.05 24.13 -20.09
N PHE A 354 7.09 24.65 -19.44
CA PHE A 354 8.20 25.31 -20.13
C PHE A 354 8.91 24.38 -21.12
N CYS A 355 9.26 23.15 -20.69
CA CYS A 355 9.83 22.14 -21.59
C CYS A 355 8.87 21.81 -22.75
N GLY A 356 7.57 21.71 -22.49
CA GLY A 356 6.55 21.49 -23.53
C GLY A 356 6.53 22.61 -24.57
N CYS A 357 6.53 23.87 -24.14
CA CYS A 357 6.62 25.03 -25.04
C CYS A 357 7.92 25.02 -25.86
N TYR A 358 9.04 24.62 -25.26
CA TYR A 358 10.30 24.49 -25.98
C TYR A 358 10.23 23.39 -27.05
N ASP A 359 9.68 22.21 -26.72
CA ASP A 359 9.53 21.10 -27.68
C ASP A 359 8.62 21.45 -28.86
N VAL A 360 7.59 22.29 -28.65
CA VAL A 360 6.73 22.75 -29.75
C VAL A 360 7.51 23.60 -30.77
N VAL A 361 8.44 24.43 -30.29
CA VAL A 361 9.17 25.37 -31.16
C VAL A 361 10.41 24.72 -31.79
N PHE A 362 11.12 23.89 -31.04
CA PHE A 362 12.44 23.37 -31.42
C PHE A 362 12.52 21.83 -31.48
N GLY A 363 11.50 21.13 -30.98
CA GLY A 363 11.51 19.68 -30.81
C GLY A 363 11.25 18.91 -32.10
N LYS A 364 11.87 17.72 -32.20
CA LYS A 364 11.68 16.79 -33.32
C LYS A 364 10.79 15.58 -32.96
N ASN A 365 10.71 15.25 -31.67
CA ASN A 365 10.14 13.99 -31.18
C ASN A 365 8.68 14.10 -30.69
N HIS A 366 8.08 15.30 -30.75
CA HIS A 366 6.68 15.55 -30.38
C HIS A 366 6.34 15.13 -28.94
N TYR A 367 7.30 15.23 -28.01
CA TYR A 367 7.09 14.94 -26.59
C TYR A 367 6.16 15.96 -25.90
N PHE A 368 5.91 17.12 -26.51
CA PHE A 368 5.04 18.18 -25.98
C PHE A 368 3.65 17.68 -25.58
N ILE A 369 3.08 16.68 -26.28
CA ILE A 369 1.77 16.11 -25.94
C ILE A 369 1.79 15.53 -24.52
N TYR A 370 2.81 14.71 -24.25
CA TYR A 370 3.02 14.13 -22.92
C TYR A 370 3.35 15.21 -21.89
N LEU A 371 4.25 16.15 -22.23
CA LEU A 371 4.68 17.20 -21.31
C LEU A 371 3.53 18.13 -20.90
N TYR A 372 2.66 18.53 -21.82
CA TYR A 372 1.48 19.33 -21.50
C TYR A 372 0.45 18.55 -20.69
N ALA A 373 0.17 17.30 -21.06
CA ALA A 373 -0.74 16.46 -20.28
C ALA A 373 -0.23 16.28 -18.83
N GLN A 374 1.07 16.06 -18.66
CA GLN A 374 1.72 15.94 -17.36
C GLN A 374 1.71 17.27 -16.60
N ALA A 375 2.03 18.40 -17.25
CA ALA A 375 1.98 19.72 -16.64
C ALA A 375 0.56 20.07 -16.13
N ILE A 376 -0.48 19.79 -16.93
CA ILE A 376 -1.88 19.98 -16.54
C ILE A 376 -2.20 19.14 -15.29
N ALA A 377 -1.80 17.86 -15.25
CA ALA A 377 -2.02 17.02 -14.09
C ALA A 377 -1.33 17.57 -12.82
N PHE A 378 -0.09 18.05 -12.95
CA PHE A 378 0.63 18.70 -11.85
C PHE A 378 -0.04 19.99 -11.39
N PHE A 379 -0.56 20.82 -12.29
CA PHE A 379 -1.31 22.03 -11.92
C PHE A 379 -2.64 21.70 -11.23
N ILE A 380 -3.40 20.72 -11.74
CA ILE A 380 -4.67 20.30 -11.13
C ILE A 380 -4.46 19.83 -9.68
N VAL A 381 -3.43 19.01 -9.44
CA VAL A 381 -3.08 18.57 -8.08
C VAL A 381 -2.49 19.74 -7.27
N GLY A 382 -1.62 20.55 -7.88
CA GLY A 382 -0.95 21.69 -7.27
C GLY A 382 -1.89 22.78 -6.75
N LEU A 383 -2.99 23.02 -7.47
CA LEU A 383 -4.06 23.93 -7.07
C LEU A 383 -5.03 23.33 -6.02
N GLY A 384 -4.89 22.03 -5.72
CA GLY A 384 -5.74 21.33 -4.76
C GLY A 384 -7.15 21.07 -5.28
N CYS A 385 -7.33 20.89 -6.59
CA CYS A 385 -8.62 20.61 -7.21
C CYS A 385 -9.09 19.14 -7.03
N VAL A 386 -8.20 18.23 -6.60
CA VAL A 386 -8.47 16.79 -6.49
C VAL A 386 -8.94 16.40 -5.08
N GLY A 387 -9.95 15.51 -5.00
CA GLY A 387 -10.37 14.86 -3.75
C GLY A 387 -10.98 15.82 -2.72
N THR A 388 -11.69 16.85 -3.19
CA THR A 388 -12.23 17.95 -2.38
C THR A 388 -13.64 17.70 -1.83
N PHE A 389 -14.39 16.79 -2.44
CA PHE A 389 -15.76 16.43 -2.05
C PHE A 389 -15.84 14.94 -1.80
N VAL A 390 -16.32 14.58 -0.61
CA VAL A 390 -16.91 13.26 -0.40
C VAL A 390 -18.39 13.40 -0.74
N PRO A 391 -18.91 12.67 -1.76
CA PRO A 391 -20.34 12.62 -2.01
C PRO A 391 -21.06 12.22 -0.72
N ARG A 392 -22.07 13.01 -0.32
CA ARG A 392 -23.03 12.52 0.69
C ARG A 392 -23.87 11.47 -0.02
N SER A 393 -23.65 10.20 0.29
CA SER A 393 -24.61 9.14 -0.05
C SER A 393 -25.85 9.26 0.83
#